data_AF-X1HQY6-F1
#
_entry.id   AF-X1HQY6-F1
#
_cell.length_a   1.000
_cell.length_b   1.000
_cell.length_c   1.000
_cell.angle_alpha   90.00
_cell.angle_beta   90.00
_cell.angle_gamma   90.00
#
_symmetry.space_group_name_H-M   'P 1'
#
loop_
_entity.id
_entity.type
_entity.pdbx_description
1 polymer ?
#
loop_
_entity_poly.entity_id
_entity_poly.type
_entity_poly.pdbx_seq_one_letter_code
_entity_poly.pdbx_strand_id
1 'polypeptide(L)'
;MTRNLDASVNQRFSSRLGFLLSVIGIAVGTGNIWRFPRIVAQNGSDEGAGAFLVAWTVFLFLWSIPLVLAEYAMGRKCRMGVVGTIARIAGEKFAWMGAFMTFVTAAITFFYSVVVGWCLYYFVQMLMNPLPLSTEVAMTRWSEYQGSGWPLVTHAVVMGFGAFAIWRGIKSIERVNKILIPTLLAIVLISVVRGLTLPGAWAGVTYLFTPEWGQLAHPRIWM
;
A
#
# COMPACT_ATOMS: atom_id res chain seq x y z
N MET A 1 -14.67 29.74 33.77
CA MET A 1 -13.76 28.62 33.45
C MET A 1 -13.97 28.24 32.00
N THR A 2 -13.30 28.94 31.09
CA THR A 2 -13.32 28.63 29.65
C THR A 2 -12.66 27.28 29.46
N ARG A 3 -13.41 26.29 28.98
CA ARG A 3 -12.85 25.02 28.50
C ARG A 3 -11.89 25.39 27.36
N ASN A 4 -10.60 25.46 27.66
CA ASN A 4 -9.57 25.35 26.64
C ASN A 4 -9.79 23.97 26.01
N LEU A 5 -10.49 23.95 24.89
CA LEU A 5 -10.59 22.76 24.06
C LEU A 5 -9.16 22.43 23.67
N ASP A 6 -8.66 21.36 24.28
CA ASP A 6 -7.39 20.73 23.97
C ASP A 6 -7.12 20.82 22.46
N ALA A 7 -5.99 21.40 22.04
CA ALA A 7 -5.70 21.66 20.63
C ALA A 7 -5.78 20.39 19.75
N SER A 8 -5.79 19.22 20.39
CA SER A 8 -6.06 17.90 19.82
C SER A 8 -7.46 17.72 19.22
N VAL A 9 -8.47 18.53 19.57
CA VAL A 9 -9.84 18.39 19.03
C VAL A 9 -9.86 18.56 17.51
N ASN A 10 -8.99 19.41 16.97
CA ASN A 10 -8.85 19.62 15.52
C ASN A 10 -8.00 18.55 14.83
N GLN A 11 -7.32 17.69 15.57
CA GLN A 11 -6.44 16.60 15.09
C GLN A 11 -7.08 15.23 15.31
N ARG A 12 -8.40 15.12 15.14
CA ARG A 12 -9.14 13.84 15.23
C ARG A 12 -9.93 13.59 13.96
N PHE A 13 -10.13 12.31 13.66
CA PHE A 13 -11.08 11.90 12.65
C PHE A 13 -12.49 12.32 13.07
N SER A 14 -13.23 12.88 12.12
CA SER A 14 -14.61 13.33 12.33
C SER A 14 -15.59 12.16 12.46
N SER A 15 -15.22 10.98 11.96
CA SER A 15 -16.08 9.79 11.98
C SER A 15 -15.29 8.49 12.16
N ARG A 16 -15.93 7.46 12.75
CA ARG A 16 -15.36 6.10 12.84
C ARG A 16 -15.11 5.51 11.46
N LEU A 17 -16.03 5.76 10.51
CA LEU A 17 -15.88 5.30 9.13
C LEU A 17 -14.67 5.96 8.45
N GLY A 18 -14.47 7.27 8.62
CA GLY A 18 -13.31 7.96 8.09
C GLY A 18 -11.98 7.49 8.68
N PHE A 19 -11.98 7.13 9.97
CA PHE A 19 -10.85 6.46 10.60
C PHE A 19 -10.59 5.08 9.95
N LEU A 20 -11.60 4.22 9.87
CA LEU A 20 -11.46 2.87 9.28
C LEU A 20 -11.01 2.92 7.82
N LEU A 21 -11.62 3.77 7.00
CA LEU A 21 -11.22 3.94 5.60
C LEU A 21 -9.77 4.41 5.48
N SER A 22 -9.31 5.27 6.39
CA SER A 22 -7.92 5.72 6.39
C SER A 22 -6.94 4.61 6.80
N VAL A 23 -7.31 3.77 7.77
CA VAL A 23 -6.52 2.58 8.15
C VAL A 23 -6.47 1.57 7.00
N ILE A 24 -7.61 1.29 6.36
CA ILE A 24 -7.68 0.41 5.18
C ILE A 24 -6.83 0.98 4.04
N GLY A 25 -6.86 2.29 3.81
CA GLY A 25 -6.06 2.94 2.78
C GLY A 25 -4.56 2.82 2.98
N ILE A 26 -4.09 2.71 4.23
CA ILE A 26 -2.68 2.44 4.54
C ILE A 26 -2.36 0.95 4.31
N ALA A 27 -3.28 0.05 4.64
CA ALA A 27 -3.08 -1.39 4.51
C ALA A 27 -3.20 -1.92 3.06
N VAL A 28 -4.04 -1.30 2.24
CA VAL A 28 -4.30 -1.71 0.85
C VAL A 28 -3.47 -0.84 -0.10
N GLY A 29 -2.28 -1.32 -0.45
CA GLY A 29 -1.36 -0.64 -1.36
C GLY A 29 -1.10 -1.40 -2.65
N THR A 30 -0.27 -0.81 -3.53
CA THR A 30 0.16 -1.44 -4.79
C THR A 30 0.82 -2.81 -4.57
N GLY A 31 1.44 -3.04 -3.41
CA GLY A 31 2.01 -4.34 -3.06
C GLY A 31 1.02 -5.50 -3.17
N ASN A 32 -0.26 -5.30 -2.83
CA ASN A 32 -1.30 -6.32 -2.98
C ASN A 32 -1.64 -6.61 -4.45
N ILE A 33 -1.43 -5.63 -5.34
CA ILE A 33 -1.76 -5.73 -6.76
C ILE A 33 -0.68 -6.48 -7.55
N TRP A 34 0.61 -6.21 -7.28
CA TRP A 34 1.70 -6.78 -8.09
C TRP A 34 2.69 -7.63 -7.30
N ARG A 35 3.02 -7.27 -6.05
CA ARG A 35 4.02 -8.00 -5.26
C ARG A 35 3.45 -9.31 -4.74
N PHE A 36 2.24 -9.29 -4.17
CA PHE A 36 1.63 -10.51 -3.64
C PHE A 36 1.46 -11.60 -4.72
N PRO A 37 0.82 -11.33 -5.88
CA PRO A 37 0.68 -12.36 -6.92
C PRO A 37 2.04 -12.86 -7.44
N ARG A 38 3.03 -11.97 -7.57
CA ARG A 38 4.38 -12.36 -7.96
C ARG A 38 5.05 -13.28 -6.94
N ILE A 39 4.94 -12.99 -5.65
CA ILE A 39 5.55 -13.83 -4.59
C ILE A 39 4.84 -15.18 -4.50
N VAL A 40 3.51 -15.20 -4.67
CA VAL A 40 2.75 -16.45 -4.76
C VAL A 40 3.27 -17.29 -5.93
N ALA A 41 3.37 -16.71 -7.13
CA ALA A 41 3.89 -17.42 -8.31
C ALA A 41 5.36 -17.85 -8.15
N GLN A 42 6.21 -17.02 -7.54
CA GLN A 42 7.63 -17.33 -7.31
C GLN A 42 7.88 -18.44 -6.29
N ASN A 43 6.93 -18.70 -5.40
CA ASN A 43 6.97 -19.80 -4.45
C ASN A 43 6.06 -20.96 -4.85
N GLY A 44 5.35 -20.85 -5.97
CA GLY A 44 4.54 -21.91 -6.53
C GLY A 44 5.39 -22.93 -7.30
N SER A 45 4.70 -23.95 -7.81
CA SER A 45 5.22 -24.99 -8.70
C SER A 45 4.58 -24.86 -10.07
N ASP A 46 4.91 -25.74 -11.00
CA ASP A 46 4.22 -25.85 -12.28
C ASP A 46 2.74 -26.28 -12.11
N GLU A 47 2.43 -26.99 -11.02
CA GLU A 47 1.09 -27.53 -10.74
C GLU A 47 0.21 -26.60 -9.91
N GLY A 48 0.80 -25.74 -9.07
CA GLY A 48 0.03 -24.82 -8.24
C GLY A 48 0.84 -24.02 -7.23
N ALA A 49 0.22 -22.96 -6.71
CA ALA A 49 0.82 -22.01 -5.76
C ALA A 49 0.05 -21.90 -4.42
N GLY A 50 -0.94 -22.77 -4.20
CA GLY A 50 -1.84 -22.69 -3.05
C GLY A 50 -1.17 -22.91 -1.69
N ALA A 51 -0.04 -23.62 -1.64
CA ALA A 51 0.68 -23.87 -0.40
C ALA A 51 1.25 -22.59 0.22
N PHE A 52 1.68 -21.62 -0.59
CA PHE A 52 2.12 -20.31 -0.10
C PHE A 52 1.00 -19.57 0.65
N LEU A 53 -0.26 -19.71 0.23
CA LEU A 53 -1.40 -19.08 0.90
C LEU A 53 -1.60 -19.59 2.33
N VAL A 54 -1.23 -20.84 2.60
CA VAL A 54 -1.25 -21.43 3.94
C VAL A 54 -0.19 -20.78 4.81
N ALA A 55 1.07 -20.75 4.36
CA ALA A 55 2.16 -20.09 5.08
C ALA A 55 1.86 -18.60 5.35
N TRP A 56 1.36 -17.90 4.33
CA TRP A 56 0.95 -16.49 4.43
C TRP A 56 -0.16 -16.29 5.46
N THR A 57 -1.17 -17.18 5.49
CA THR A 57 -2.28 -17.11 6.45
C THR A 57 -1.80 -17.39 7.87
N VAL A 58 -0.90 -18.35 8.07
CA VAL A 58 -0.29 -18.63 9.38
C VAL A 58 0.42 -17.39 9.92
N PHE A 59 1.27 -16.75 9.11
CA PHE A 59 1.96 -15.51 9.50
C PHE A 59 1.03 -14.32 9.73
N LEU A 60 -0.06 -14.23 8.96
CA LEU A 60 -1.09 -13.20 9.14
C LEU A 60 -1.64 -13.25 10.58
N PHE A 61 -2.00 -14.45 11.07
CA PHE A 61 -2.57 -14.62 12.40
C PHE A 61 -1.53 -14.62 13.53
N LEU A 62 -0.36 -15.23 13.32
CA LEU A 62 0.65 -15.35 14.38
C LEU A 62 1.50 -14.09 14.56
N TRP A 63 1.68 -13.29 13.50
CA TRP A 63 2.59 -12.15 13.52
C TRP A 63 1.90 -10.84 13.18
N SER A 64 1.29 -10.73 11.99
CA SER A 64 0.78 -9.45 11.50
C SER A 64 -0.37 -8.88 12.34
N ILE A 65 -1.38 -9.70 12.66
CA ILE A 65 -2.53 -9.26 13.46
C ILE A 65 -2.08 -8.85 14.89
N PRO A 66 -1.33 -9.67 15.65
CA PRO A 66 -0.83 -9.28 16.97
C PRO A 66 -0.01 -7.99 16.95
N LEU A 67 0.86 -7.83 15.95
CA LEU A 67 1.71 -6.65 15.83
C LEU A 67 0.89 -5.37 15.60
N VAL A 68 -0.08 -5.40 14.69
CA VAL A 68 -0.97 -4.26 14.40
C VAL A 68 -1.84 -3.92 15.62
N LEU A 69 -2.32 -4.93 16.36
CA LEU A 69 -3.07 -4.71 17.59
C LEU A 69 -2.21 -4.07 18.69
N ALA A 70 -0.95 -4.52 18.83
CA ALA A 70 0.00 -3.92 19.76
C ALA A 70 0.30 -2.46 19.40
N GLU A 71 0.55 -2.17 18.13
CA GLU A 71 0.77 -0.79 17.65
C GLU A 71 -0.44 0.11 17.91
N TYR A 72 -1.64 -0.38 17.59
CA TYR A 72 -2.88 0.34 17.85
C TYR A 72 -3.08 0.63 19.34
N ALA A 73 -2.86 -0.37 20.20
CA ALA A 73 -2.97 -0.23 21.65
C ALA A 73 -1.95 0.79 22.21
N MET A 74 -0.70 0.75 21.74
CA MET A 74 0.34 1.71 22.12
C MET A 74 -0.03 3.14 21.71
N GLY A 75 -0.46 3.34 20.46
CA GLY A 75 -0.89 4.66 19.96
C GLY A 75 -2.08 5.23 20.74
N ARG A 76 -3.07 4.38 21.05
CA ARG A 76 -4.25 4.76 21.86
C ARG A 76 -3.89 5.16 23.29
N LYS A 77 -2.95 4.45 23.92
CA LYS A 77 -2.52 4.68 25.30
C LYS A 77 -1.62 5.92 25.43
N CYS A 78 -0.63 6.07 24.55
CA CYS A 78 0.33 7.16 24.64
C CYS A 78 -0.20 8.48 24.07
N ARG A 79 -1.03 8.44 23.01
CA ARG A 79 -1.56 9.63 22.30
C ARG A 79 -0.47 10.60 21.83
N MET A 80 0.64 10.06 21.36
CA MET A 80 1.81 10.80 20.87
C MET A 80 2.20 10.30 19.48
N GLY A 81 3.05 11.05 18.77
CA GLY A 81 3.70 10.55 17.55
C GLY A 81 4.62 9.36 17.83
N VAL A 82 5.17 8.74 16.78
CA VAL A 82 5.99 7.52 16.86
C VAL A 82 7.16 7.67 17.83
N VAL A 83 7.97 8.73 17.67
CA VAL A 83 9.12 9.03 18.54
C VAL A 83 8.71 9.13 20.01
N GLY A 84 7.68 9.94 20.30
CA GLY A 84 7.20 10.15 21.67
C GLY A 84 6.58 8.90 22.29
N THR A 85 5.89 8.07 21.48
CA THR A 85 5.32 6.80 21.94
C THR A 85 6.41 5.83 22.36
N ILE A 86 7.47 5.68 21.55
CA ILE A 86 8.61 4.82 21.90
C ILE A 86 9.36 5.38 23.12
N ALA A 87 9.63 6.68 23.17
CA ALA A 87 10.29 7.30 24.32
C ALA A 87 9.51 7.08 25.63
N ARG A 88 8.17 7.11 25.57
CA ARG A 88 7.32 6.90 26.74
C ARG A 88 7.22 5.44 27.19
N ILE A 89 7.26 4.49 26.26
CA ILE A 89 7.09 3.06 26.57
C ILE A 89 8.42 2.39 26.90
N ALA A 90 9.45 2.64 26.10
CA ALA A 90 10.77 2.02 26.25
C ALA A 90 11.75 2.89 27.06
N GLY A 91 11.47 4.18 27.21
CA GLY A 91 12.34 5.16 27.88
C GLY A 91 13.00 6.12 26.88
N GLU A 92 13.35 7.32 27.36
CA GLU A 92 13.86 8.41 26.50
C GLU A 92 15.13 8.03 25.75
N LYS A 93 15.98 7.19 26.34
CA LYS A 93 17.19 6.65 25.71
C LYS A 93 16.91 5.83 24.44
N PHE A 94 15.69 5.33 24.25
CA PHE A 94 15.26 4.57 23.07
C PHE A 94 14.45 5.39 22.06
N ALA A 95 14.32 6.71 22.26
CA ALA A 95 13.61 7.59 21.32
C ALA A 95 14.15 7.50 19.88
N TRP A 96 15.45 7.20 19.73
CA TRP A 96 16.09 6.98 18.43
C TRP A 96 15.43 5.88 17.60
N MET A 97 14.85 4.84 18.22
CA MET A 97 14.15 3.77 17.50
C MET A 97 12.89 4.33 16.81
N GLY A 98 12.14 5.20 17.50
CA GLY A 98 10.99 5.86 16.88
C GLY A 98 11.40 6.88 15.81
N ALA A 99 12.56 7.52 15.96
CA ALA A 99 13.12 8.39 14.92
C ALA A 99 13.52 7.59 13.68
N PHE A 100 14.14 6.43 13.88
CA PHE A 100 14.49 5.48 12.82
C PHE A 100 13.24 4.97 12.08
N MET A 101 12.18 4.58 12.80
CA MET A 101 10.89 4.20 12.17
C MET A 101 10.31 5.33 11.30
N THR A 102 10.39 6.57 11.78
CA THR A 102 9.91 7.74 11.05
C THR A 102 10.76 7.99 9.80
N PHE A 103 12.09 7.84 9.90
CA PHE A 103 13.01 7.94 8.78
C PHE A 103 12.74 6.87 7.71
N VAL A 104 12.59 5.60 8.12
CA VAL A 104 12.26 4.50 7.18
C VAL A 104 10.96 4.78 6.44
N THR A 105 9.94 5.29 7.14
CA THR A 105 8.66 5.67 6.50
C THR A 105 8.85 6.79 5.47
N ALA A 106 9.68 7.79 5.78
CA ALA A 106 10.02 8.86 4.84
C ALA A 106 10.82 8.33 3.63
N ALA A 107 11.79 7.44 3.85
CA ALA A 107 12.61 6.84 2.79
C ALA A 107 11.75 6.01 1.82
N ILE A 108 10.78 5.24 2.34
CA ILE A 108 9.82 4.50 1.51
C ILE A 108 9.00 5.46 0.65
N THR A 109 8.64 6.63 1.18
CA THR A 109 7.87 7.64 0.44
C THR A 109 8.61 8.11 -0.81
N PHE A 110 9.94 8.28 -0.77
CA PHE A 110 10.74 8.70 -1.93
C PHE A 110 10.69 7.70 -3.09
N PHE A 111 10.56 6.41 -2.81
CA PHE A 111 10.38 5.40 -3.84
C PHE A 111 8.94 5.36 -4.36
N TYR A 112 7.96 5.36 -3.46
CA TYR A 112 6.55 5.25 -3.84
C TYR A 112 6.05 6.45 -4.65
N SER A 113 6.52 7.67 -4.36
CA SER A 113 6.17 8.86 -5.13
C SER A 113 6.59 8.74 -6.60
N VAL A 114 7.74 8.12 -6.87
CA VAL A 114 8.22 7.87 -8.24
C VAL A 114 7.32 6.88 -8.96
N VAL A 115 6.94 5.78 -8.31
CA VAL A 115 6.03 4.78 -8.90
C VAL A 115 4.67 5.38 -9.23
N VAL A 116 4.12 6.22 -8.34
CA VAL A 116 2.87 6.95 -8.62
C VAL A 116 3.06 7.94 -9.78
N GLY A 117 4.25 8.51 -9.92
CA GLY A 117 4.63 9.34 -11.07
C GLY A 117 4.54 8.58 -12.40
N TRP A 118 4.97 7.31 -12.42
CA TRP A 118 4.80 6.45 -13.61
C TRP A 118 3.33 6.22 -13.91
N CYS A 119 2.51 5.92 -12.89
CA CYS A 119 1.07 5.75 -13.07
C CYS A 119 0.41 7.01 -13.61
N LEU A 120 0.79 8.19 -13.11
CA LEU A 120 0.30 9.48 -13.61
C LEU A 120 0.68 9.70 -15.08
N TYR A 121 1.94 9.43 -15.45
CA TYR A 121 2.40 9.53 -16.82
C TYR A 121 1.56 8.64 -17.76
N TYR A 122 1.44 7.36 -17.43
CA TYR A 122 0.68 6.41 -18.24
C TYR A 122 -0.82 6.69 -18.27
N PHE A 123 -1.37 7.24 -17.18
CA PHE A 123 -2.76 7.69 -17.15
C PHE A 123 -3.01 8.80 -18.18
N VAL A 124 -2.13 9.81 -18.23
CA VAL A 124 -2.23 10.89 -19.22
C VAL A 124 -1.98 10.36 -20.64
N GLN A 125 -1.00 9.47 -20.82
CA GLN A 125 -0.70 8.88 -22.12
C GLN A 125 -1.88 8.09 -22.70
N MET A 126 -2.59 7.34 -21.86
CA MET A 126 -3.80 6.61 -22.21
C MET A 126 -4.92 7.54 -22.73
N LEU A 127 -5.01 8.76 -22.23
CA LEU A 127 -6.03 9.73 -22.63
C LEU A 127 -5.68 10.47 -23.92
N MET A 128 -4.38 10.67 -24.17
CA MET A 128 -3.91 11.53 -25.25
C MET A 128 -3.41 10.75 -26.48
N ASN A 129 -3.04 9.48 -26.32
CA ASN A 129 -2.38 8.69 -27.36
C ASN A 129 -3.01 7.29 -27.48
N PRO A 130 -2.99 6.67 -28.69
CA PRO A 130 -3.39 5.28 -28.85
C PRO A 130 -2.57 4.34 -27.99
N LEU A 131 -3.21 3.31 -27.42
CA LEU A 131 -2.56 2.28 -26.63
C LEU A 131 -1.54 1.51 -27.48
N PRO A 132 -0.37 1.16 -26.92
CA PRO A 132 0.62 0.38 -27.65
C PRO A 132 0.09 -1.05 -27.86
N LEU A 133 0.19 -1.55 -29.09
CA LEU A 133 -0.33 -2.88 -29.46
C LEU A 133 0.75 -3.99 -29.40
N SER A 134 2.01 -3.62 -29.21
CA SER A 134 3.11 -4.57 -29.05
C SER A 134 3.99 -4.22 -27.85
N THR A 135 4.63 -5.24 -27.29
CA THR A 135 5.59 -5.08 -26.19
C THR A 135 6.75 -4.17 -26.60
N GLU A 136 7.23 -4.29 -27.84
CA GLU A 136 8.31 -3.45 -28.36
C GLU A 136 7.94 -1.96 -28.31
N VAL A 137 6.75 -1.59 -28.83
CA VAL A 137 6.29 -0.19 -28.78
C VAL A 137 6.09 0.28 -27.33
N ALA A 138 5.58 -0.58 -26.45
CA ALA A 138 5.45 -0.26 -25.03
C ALA A 138 6.82 0.00 -24.36
N MET A 139 7.82 -0.82 -24.68
CA MET A 139 9.19 -0.69 -24.17
C MET A 139 9.91 0.54 -24.72
N THR A 140 9.68 0.89 -25.98
CA THR A 140 10.19 2.16 -26.55
C THR A 140 9.63 3.35 -25.79
N ARG A 141 8.30 3.40 -25.56
CA ARG A 141 7.67 4.48 -24.78
C ARG A 141 8.20 4.56 -23.34
N TRP A 142 8.41 3.41 -22.70
CA TRP A 142 9.04 3.36 -21.38
C TRP A 142 10.46 3.93 -21.41
N SER A 143 11.25 3.54 -22.42
CA SER A 143 12.63 3.96 -22.60
C SER A 143 12.76 5.47 -22.85
N GLU A 144 11.86 6.02 -23.66
CA GLU A 144 11.73 7.46 -23.89
C GLU A 144 11.36 8.22 -22.61
N TYR A 145 10.39 7.70 -21.83
CA TYR A 145 10.02 8.30 -20.56
C TYR A 145 11.19 8.32 -19.58
N GLN A 146 11.79 7.16 -19.28
CA GLN A 146 12.89 7.07 -18.30
C GLN A 146 14.14 7.85 -18.73
N GLY A 147 14.39 7.98 -20.04
CA GLY A 147 15.53 8.72 -20.59
C GLY A 147 15.31 10.23 -20.71
N SER A 148 14.12 10.73 -20.37
CA SER A 148 13.74 12.14 -20.49
C SER A 148 13.66 12.85 -19.13
N GLY A 149 13.26 14.13 -19.13
CA GLY A 149 12.95 14.88 -17.91
C GLY A 149 11.57 14.58 -17.30
N TRP A 150 10.73 13.78 -17.98
CA TRP A 150 9.37 13.47 -17.52
C TRP A 150 9.28 12.77 -16.15
N PRO A 151 10.19 11.87 -15.76
CA PRO A 151 10.18 11.26 -14.44
C PRO A 151 10.30 12.31 -13.32
N LEU A 152 11.14 13.33 -13.51
CA LEU A 152 11.29 14.41 -12.54
C LEU A 152 10.00 15.26 -12.45
N VAL A 153 9.40 15.61 -13.59
CA VAL A 153 8.15 16.39 -13.64
C VAL A 153 7.02 15.65 -12.94
N THR A 154 6.80 14.38 -13.30
CA THR A 154 5.72 13.56 -12.72
C THR A 154 5.93 13.30 -11.24
N HIS A 155 7.18 13.07 -10.80
CA HIS A 155 7.52 12.99 -9.39
C HIS A 155 7.18 14.29 -8.64
N ALA A 156 7.57 15.46 -9.17
CA ALA A 156 7.29 16.75 -8.56
C ALA A 156 5.79 17.01 -8.44
N VAL A 157 5.01 16.69 -9.49
CA VAL A 157 3.54 16.80 -9.48
C VAL A 157 2.92 15.90 -8.41
N VAL A 158 3.36 14.64 -8.32
CA VAL A 158 2.86 13.70 -7.30
C VAL A 158 3.19 14.16 -5.89
N MET A 159 4.40 14.67 -5.65
CA MET A 159 4.76 15.25 -4.36
C MET A 159 3.90 16.47 -4.03
N GLY A 160 3.58 17.31 -5.02
CA GLY A 160 2.64 18.42 -4.88
C GLY A 160 1.24 17.96 -4.48
N PHE A 161 0.70 16.94 -5.15
CA PHE A 161 -0.61 16.36 -4.78
C PHE A 161 -0.59 15.73 -3.39
N GLY A 162 0.48 15.02 -3.03
CA GLY A 162 0.66 14.45 -1.70
C GLY A 162 0.66 15.54 -0.61
N ALA A 163 1.45 16.60 -0.81
CA ALA A 163 1.50 17.74 0.10
C ALA A 163 0.13 18.42 0.23
N PHE A 164 -0.56 18.64 -0.89
CA PHE A 164 -1.91 19.20 -0.90
C PHE A 164 -2.92 18.31 -0.14
N ALA A 165 -2.87 16.99 -0.36
CA ALA A 165 -3.76 16.04 0.28
C ALA A 165 -3.61 16.03 1.81
N ILE A 166 -2.41 16.30 2.34
CA ILE A 166 -2.14 16.31 3.78
C ILE A 166 -2.09 17.72 4.41
N TRP A 167 -2.24 18.79 3.63
CA TRP A 167 -1.93 20.15 4.07
C TRP A 167 -2.72 20.61 5.32
N ARG A 168 -3.99 20.19 5.46
CA ARG A 168 -4.81 20.46 6.66
C ARG A 168 -4.82 19.32 7.69
N GLY A 169 -3.81 18.46 7.66
CA GLY A 169 -3.67 17.30 8.55
C GLY A 169 -4.81 16.30 8.39
N ILE A 170 -5.23 15.71 9.51
CA ILE A 170 -6.16 14.57 9.55
C ILE A 170 -7.50 14.87 8.85
N LYS A 171 -8.02 16.10 8.96
CA LYS A 171 -9.29 16.48 8.30
C LYS A 171 -9.19 16.43 6.76
N SER A 172 -8.03 16.79 6.21
CA SER A 172 -7.76 16.71 4.77
C SER A 172 -7.65 15.26 4.32
N ILE A 173 -6.84 14.49 5.05
CA ILE A 173 -6.61 13.06 4.80
C ILE A 173 -7.93 12.29 4.81
N GLU A 174 -8.78 12.53 5.81
CA GLU A 174 -10.09 11.86 5.90
C GLU A 174 -10.96 12.17 4.68
N ARG A 175 -10.99 13.43 4.22
CA ARG A 175 -11.80 13.82 3.06
C ARG A 175 -11.30 13.16 1.78
N VAL A 176 -9.99 13.13 1.58
CA VAL A 176 -9.37 12.49 0.42
C VAL A 176 -9.61 10.99 0.44
N ASN A 177 -9.39 10.32 1.57
CA ASN A 177 -9.57 8.88 1.70
C ASN A 177 -11.02 8.42 1.55
N LYS A 178 -12.00 9.25 1.92
CA LYS A 178 -13.42 8.98 1.66
C LYS A 178 -13.76 8.87 0.17
N ILE A 179 -12.91 9.40 -0.71
CA ILE A 179 -13.08 9.31 -2.17
C ILE A 179 -12.14 8.26 -2.75
N LEU A 180 -10.85 8.30 -2.41
CA LEU A 180 -9.84 7.44 -3.02
C LEU A 180 -10.06 5.96 -2.69
N ILE A 181 -10.39 5.62 -1.45
CA ILE A 181 -10.50 4.21 -1.03
C ILE A 181 -11.71 3.52 -1.65
N PRO A 182 -12.93 4.11 -1.63
CA PRO A 182 -14.06 3.53 -2.36
C PRO A 182 -13.81 3.45 -3.87
N THR A 183 -13.18 4.46 -4.46
CA THR A 183 -12.83 4.45 -5.90
C THR A 183 -11.88 3.30 -6.23
N LEU A 184 -10.81 3.12 -5.43
CA LEU A 184 -9.88 2.01 -5.60
C LEU A 184 -10.61 0.66 -5.50
N LEU A 185 -11.46 0.48 -4.48
CA LEU A 185 -12.22 -0.75 -4.32
C LEU A 185 -13.14 -1.03 -5.52
N ALA A 186 -13.83 0.00 -6.01
CA ALA A 186 -14.69 -0.14 -7.19
C ALA A 186 -13.90 -0.56 -8.44
N ILE A 187 -12.74 0.08 -8.69
CA ILE A 187 -11.88 -0.27 -9.83
C ILE A 187 -11.38 -1.71 -9.72
N VAL A 188 -10.95 -2.13 -8.53
CA VAL A 188 -10.49 -3.51 -8.29
C VAL A 188 -11.61 -4.51 -8.52
N LEU A 189 -12.82 -4.26 -8.00
CA LEU A 189 -13.96 -5.15 -8.21
C LEU A 189 -14.35 -5.27 -9.69
N ILE A 190 -14.40 -4.15 -10.41
CA ILE A 190 -14.65 -4.16 -11.87
C ILE A 190 -13.56 -4.97 -12.59
N SER A 191 -12.31 -4.79 -12.19
CA SER A 191 -11.15 -5.50 -12.78
C SER A 191 -11.23 -7.00 -12.51
N VAL A 192 -11.65 -7.42 -11.31
CA VAL A 192 -11.85 -8.84 -10.97
C VAL A 192 -12.98 -9.44 -11.81
N VAL A 193 -14.13 -8.77 -11.92
CA VAL A 193 -15.25 -9.23 -12.75
C VAL A 193 -14.81 -9.35 -14.21
N ARG A 194 -14.11 -8.35 -14.75
CA ARG A 194 -13.61 -8.41 -16.12
C ARG A 194 -12.56 -9.51 -16.29
N GLY A 195 -11.65 -9.67 -15.33
CA GLY A 195 -10.63 -10.71 -15.35
C GLY A 195 -11.23 -12.12 -15.38
N LEU A 196 -12.23 -12.39 -14.55
CA LEU A 196 -12.90 -13.70 -14.46
C LEU A 196 -13.77 -14.04 -15.69
N THR A 197 -14.18 -13.04 -16.47
CA THR A 197 -14.96 -13.24 -17.71
C THR A 197 -14.10 -13.46 -18.95
N LEU A 198 -12.77 -13.36 -18.84
CA LEU A 198 -11.86 -13.62 -19.95
C LEU A 198 -11.68 -15.14 -20.18
N PRO A 199 -11.49 -15.57 -21.45
CA PRO A 199 -11.18 -16.96 -21.73
C PRO A 199 -9.86 -17.35 -21.07
N GLY A 200 -9.84 -18.51 -20.40
CA GLY A 200 -8.67 -19.02 -19.67
C GLY A 200 -8.49 -18.50 -18.24
N ALA A 201 -9.33 -17.58 -17.76
CA ALA A 201 -9.19 -17.00 -16.41
C ALA A 201 -9.22 -18.06 -15.29
N TRP A 202 -10.07 -19.07 -15.42
CA TRP A 202 -10.21 -20.14 -14.44
C TRP A 202 -8.97 -21.02 -14.29
N ALA A 203 -8.10 -21.09 -15.30
CA ALA A 203 -6.82 -21.79 -15.16
C ALA A 203 -5.93 -21.10 -14.12
N GLY A 204 -5.84 -19.76 -14.17
CA GLY A 204 -5.10 -18.98 -13.17
C GLY A 204 -5.69 -19.06 -11.77
N VAL A 205 -7.03 -19.08 -11.66
CA VAL A 205 -7.72 -19.27 -10.36
C VAL A 205 -7.44 -20.66 -9.81
N THR A 206 -7.55 -21.70 -10.63
CA THR A 206 -7.27 -23.08 -10.22
C THR A 206 -5.82 -23.24 -9.77
N TYR A 207 -4.88 -22.69 -10.54
CA TYR A 207 -3.47 -22.66 -10.20
C TYR A 207 -3.20 -22.00 -8.83
N LEU A 208 -3.82 -20.84 -8.58
CA LEU A 208 -3.68 -20.09 -7.33
C LEU A 208 -4.12 -20.91 -6.11
N PHE A 209 -5.17 -21.71 -6.25
CA PHE A 209 -5.77 -22.46 -5.15
C PHE A 209 -5.40 -23.95 -5.12
N THR A 210 -4.57 -24.42 -6.04
CA THR A 210 -4.06 -25.81 -6.02
C THR A 210 -2.84 -25.87 -5.11
N PRO A 211 -2.92 -26.54 -3.94
CA PRO A 211 -1.80 -26.62 -3.03
C PRO A 211 -0.85 -27.75 -3.44
N GLU A 212 0.44 -27.42 -3.55
CA GLU A 212 1.51 -28.41 -3.68
C GLU A 212 2.25 -28.43 -2.34
N TRP A 213 1.95 -29.42 -1.51
CA TRP A 213 2.34 -29.43 -0.10
C TRP A 213 3.86 -29.55 0.11
N GLY A 214 4.60 -30.08 -0.86
CA GLY A 214 6.06 -30.17 -0.83
C GLY A 214 6.72 -28.80 -0.64
N GLN A 215 6.12 -27.73 -1.20
CA GLN A 215 6.57 -26.36 -1.02
C GLN A 215 6.73 -25.93 0.45
N LEU A 216 5.88 -26.42 1.36
CA LEU A 216 5.93 -26.03 2.78
C LEU A 216 7.21 -26.50 3.48
N ALA A 217 7.87 -27.53 2.97
CA ALA A 217 9.15 -28.01 3.51
C ALA A 217 10.32 -27.07 3.17
N HIS A 218 10.17 -26.19 2.17
CA HIS A 218 11.22 -25.26 1.78
C HIS A 218 11.22 -24.01 2.68
N PRO A 219 12.31 -23.69 3.38
CA PRO A 219 12.36 -22.51 4.27
C PRO A 219 12.04 -21.18 3.58
N ARG A 220 12.30 -21.10 2.26
CA ARG A 220 12.04 -19.89 1.45
C ARG A 220 10.57 -19.47 1.45
N ILE A 221 9.63 -20.41 1.56
CA ILE A 221 8.20 -20.07 1.56
C ILE A 221 7.78 -19.32 2.83
N TRP A 222 8.57 -19.44 3.90
CA TRP A 222 8.31 -18.83 5.21
C TRP A 222 9.08 -17.51 5.43
N MET A 223 9.88 -17.06 4.46
CA MET A 223 10.67 -15.82 4.52
C MET A 223 10.11 -14.75 3.56
#